data_AF-A0A4P6FHL8-F1
#
_entry.id   AF-A0A4P6FHL8-F1
#
_cell.length_a   1.000
_cell.length_b   1.000
_cell.length_c   1.000
_cell.angle_alpha   90.00
_cell.angle_beta   90.00
_cell.angle_gamma   90.00
#
_symmetry.space_group_name_H-M   'P 1'
#
loop_
_entity.id
_entity.type
_entity.pdbx_description
1 polymer ?
#
loop_
_entity_poly.entity_id
_entity_poly.type
_entity_poly.pdbx_seq_one_letter_code
_entity_poly.pdbx_strand_id
1 'polypeptide(L)'
;MRGDLARVETPGLHVADARLQLADPVGPGLTGERSSERHRPSFEHAFEFGKSGRPPVPMSAARASLGRMCGRFAISDTPDDLVRVFDVDTVGEGIPGPNWNVRPTDPIPVVLESKKEGPVVRRLEAARWSLVPSFAKELKLPYPTFNARAEGAAKAGAFRASVASKRALIPADGYYEWHTVGKAKTPYFIHEPGGPLAFAGLYSWWRDRSKADDDPDRWHLTATILTTDATGELADIHDRIPVIVPPEFWSTWLDPDTRGDQSLVDAAVAASRPLVPTLDYYEVGPVNGEGPELIRPIER
;
A
#
# COMPACT_ATOMS: atom_id res chain seq x y z
N MET A 1 -42.39 -45.57 33.19
CA MET A 1 -41.48 -45.77 34.33
C MET A 1 -40.16 -45.12 33.92
N ARG A 2 -39.88 -43.85 34.23
CA ARG A 2 -39.32 -43.26 35.48
C ARG A 2 -38.06 -43.95 36.02
N GLY A 3 -36.99 -43.16 36.13
CA GLY A 3 -35.75 -43.37 36.92
C GLY A 3 -34.58 -43.91 36.10
N ASP A 4 -33.35 -43.41 36.13
CA ASP A 4 -32.73 -42.38 36.98
C ASP A 4 -31.46 -41.82 36.30
N LEU A 5 -31.19 -40.53 36.57
CA LEU A 5 -29.96 -39.81 36.24
C LEU A 5 -28.95 -39.98 37.39
N ALA A 6 -27.72 -40.38 37.09
CA ALA A 6 -26.61 -40.32 38.03
C ALA A 6 -25.59 -39.26 37.58
N ARG A 7 -25.47 -38.22 38.40
CA ARG A 7 -24.41 -37.21 38.41
C ARG A 7 -23.09 -37.86 38.84
N VAL A 8 -21.98 -37.45 38.24
CA VAL A 8 -20.64 -37.63 38.79
C VAL A 8 -19.97 -36.27 38.88
N GLU A 9 -19.53 -35.94 40.09
CA GLU A 9 -18.92 -34.68 40.53
C GLU A 9 -17.43 -34.60 40.16
N THR A 10 -16.99 -33.39 39.82
CA THR A 10 -15.58 -32.97 39.73
C THR A 10 -15.03 -32.56 41.09
N PRO A 11 -13.73 -32.81 41.38
CA PRO A 11 -13.03 -32.08 42.43
C PRO A 11 -11.83 -31.26 41.92
N GLY A 12 -11.79 -29.99 42.35
CA GLY A 12 -10.66 -29.46 43.12
C GLY A 12 -9.48 -28.83 42.39
N LEU A 13 -9.51 -27.50 42.29
CA LEU A 13 -8.36 -26.60 42.07
C LEU A 13 -7.41 -26.66 43.30
N HIS A 14 -6.09 -26.72 43.08
CA HIS A 14 -5.12 -26.36 44.13
C HIS A 14 -4.04 -25.41 43.57
N VAL A 15 -4.05 -24.19 44.11
CA VAL A 15 -3.08 -23.12 43.91
C VAL A 15 -1.96 -23.32 44.92
N ALA A 16 -0.70 -23.27 44.47
CA ALA A 16 0.47 -23.28 45.35
C ALA A 16 1.22 -21.95 45.26
N ASP A 17 1.36 -21.32 46.42
CA ASP A 17 2.12 -20.11 46.73
C ASP A 17 3.63 -20.25 46.44
N ALA A 18 4.24 -19.17 45.94
CA ALA A 18 5.67 -18.94 46.08
C ALA A 18 5.94 -17.51 46.57
N ARG A 19 6.46 -17.43 47.81
CA ARG A 19 6.80 -16.22 48.56
C ARG A 19 8.07 -15.55 48.06
N LEU A 20 8.05 -14.21 48.12
CA LEU A 20 9.17 -13.28 48.16
C LEU A 20 10.23 -13.65 49.21
N GLN A 21 11.51 -13.40 48.88
CA GLN A 21 12.55 -13.07 49.86
C GLN A 21 13.46 -11.97 49.29
N LEU A 22 13.56 -10.87 50.04
CA LEU A 22 14.47 -9.73 49.87
C LEU A 22 15.71 -9.95 50.75
N ALA A 23 16.88 -9.55 50.26
CA ALA A 23 18.00 -9.10 51.10
C ALA A 23 18.97 -8.22 50.28
N ASP A 24 19.09 -6.95 50.69
CA ASP A 24 20.24 -6.04 50.53
C ASP A 24 20.99 -6.03 51.89
N PRO A 25 22.30 -5.65 52.05
CA PRO A 25 22.78 -4.29 51.72
C PRO A 25 24.31 -4.03 51.44
N VAL A 26 24.60 -2.84 50.85
CA VAL A 26 25.71 -1.86 51.08
C VAL A 26 27.18 -2.31 50.83
N GLY A 27 27.97 -1.71 49.93
CA GLY A 27 28.65 -0.40 50.04
C GLY A 27 30.05 -0.40 49.36
N PRO A 28 30.83 0.72 49.33
CA PRO A 28 31.28 1.37 48.07
C PRO A 28 32.79 1.29 47.74
N GLY A 29 33.16 1.62 46.49
CA GLY A 29 34.41 2.34 46.17
C GLY A 29 35.25 1.90 44.96
N LEU A 30 35.71 2.92 44.23
CA LEU A 30 36.98 3.04 43.47
C LEU A 30 37.02 2.67 41.97
N THR A 31 37.05 3.75 41.18
CA THR A 31 38.00 4.10 40.09
C THR A 31 38.74 2.98 39.35
N GLY A 32 38.63 3.00 38.02
CA GLY A 32 39.58 2.32 37.12
C GLY A 32 39.22 2.53 35.66
N GLU A 33 39.90 3.48 35.01
CA GLU A 33 40.01 3.55 33.55
C GLU A 33 40.46 2.19 32.99
N ARG A 34 39.86 1.75 31.89
CA ARG A 34 40.57 1.07 30.81
C ARG A 34 39.72 1.01 29.55
N SER A 35 40.34 1.54 28.51
CA SER A 35 40.03 1.40 27.10
C SER A 35 39.81 -0.07 26.71
N SER A 36 38.82 -0.31 25.86
CA SER A 36 38.94 -1.29 24.78
C SER A 36 37.96 -0.94 23.68
N GLU A 37 38.53 -0.65 22.52
CA GLU A 37 37.86 -0.38 21.26
C GLU A 37 36.99 -1.58 20.87
N ARG A 38 35.74 -1.31 20.49
CA ARG A 38 34.97 -2.21 19.63
C ARG A 38 34.50 -1.44 18.41
N HIS A 39 35.27 -1.69 17.35
CA HIS A 39 34.94 -1.62 15.93
C HIS A 39 33.47 -1.29 15.61
N ARG A 40 33.24 -0.07 15.11
CA ARG A 40 32.10 0.28 14.26
C ARG A 40 32.60 0.20 12.81
N PRO A 41 31.94 -0.53 11.89
CA PRO A 41 32.22 -0.31 10.48
C PRO A 41 31.57 1.02 10.06
N SER A 42 32.41 1.96 9.67
CA SER A 42 32.05 3.18 8.94
C SER A 42 31.66 2.81 7.51
N PHE A 43 30.40 3.04 7.14
CA PHE A 43 30.00 3.13 5.73
C PHE A 43 30.08 4.59 5.31
N GLU A 44 31.29 5.07 5.03
CA GLU A 44 31.49 6.20 4.12
C GLU A 44 31.67 5.61 2.72
N HIS A 45 30.63 5.69 1.90
CA HIS A 45 30.80 5.80 0.46
C HIS A 45 30.12 7.08 0.01
N ALA A 46 30.96 8.06 -0.30
CA ALA A 46 30.59 9.20 -1.09
C ALA A 46 30.10 8.71 -2.45
N PHE A 47 28.81 8.90 -2.73
CA PHE A 47 28.29 8.80 -4.09
C PHE A 47 28.47 10.16 -4.76
N GLU A 48 29.37 10.20 -5.74
CA GLU A 48 29.42 11.26 -6.73
C GLU A 48 28.06 11.32 -7.45
N PHE A 49 27.40 12.48 -7.38
CA PHE A 49 26.26 12.81 -8.21
C PHE A 49 26.69 12.90 -9.68
N GLY A 50 26.68 11.77 -10.38
CA GLY A 50 26.62 11.75 -11.83
C GLY A 50 25.30 12.39 -12.27
N LYS A 51 25.37 13.59 -12.84
CA LYS A 51 24.24 14.21 -13.54
C LYS A 51 23.84 13.29 -14.71
N SER A 52 22.84 12.44 -14.50
CA SER A 52 22.19 11.77 -15.63
C SER A 52 21.55 12.86 -16.51
N GLY A 53 21.94 12.88 -17.79
CA GLY A 53 21.38 13.80 -18.77
C GLY A 53 19.93 13.42 -19.02
N ARG A 54 19.00 13.98 -18.23
CA ARG A 54 17.57 13.85 -18.44
C ARG A 54 17.22 14.48 -19.79
N PRO A 55 16.50 13.79 -20.69
CA PRO A 55 16.00 14.42 -21.90
C PRO A 55 14.98 15.49 -21.51
N PRO A 56 15.07 16.72 -22.04
CA PRO A 56 14.09 17.76 -21.76
C PRO A 56 12.71 17.32 -22.29
N VAL A 57 11.69 17.37 -21.43
CA VAL A 57 10.30 17.32 -21.91
C VAL A 57 10.08 18.59 -22.75
N PRO A 58 9.68 18.48 -24.03
CA PRO A 58 9.46 19.65 -24.86
C PRO A 58 8.32 20.50 -24.26
N MET A 59 8.67 21.67 -23.72
CA MET A 59 7.70 22.63 -23.18
C MET A 59 6.75 23.11 -24.28
N SER A 60 5.50 22.66 -24.24
CA SER A 60 4.40 23.16 -25.04
C SER A 60 3.28 23.62 -24.12
N ALA A 61 2.87 24.89 -24.24
CA ALA A 61 1.77 25.49 -23.48
C ALA A 61 0.38 24.97 -23.92
N ALA A 62 0.23 23.66 -24.10
CA ALA A 62 -1.04 23.01 -24.38
C ALA A 62 -1.53 22.35 -23.09
N ARG A 63 -2.63 22.86 -22.53
CA ARG A 63 -3.32 22.27 -21.38
C ARG A 63 -3.54 20.77 -21.62
N ALA A 64 -2.97 19.95 -20.75
CA ALA A 64 -3.20 18.51 -20.72
C ALA A 64 -4.71 18.23 -20.77
N SER A 65 -5.12 17.46 -21.78
CA SER A 65 -6.47 16.91 -21.87
C SER A 65 -6.71 16.07 -20.61
N LEU A 66 -7.81 16.32 -19.87
CA LEU A 66 -8.32 15.53 -18.74
C LEU A 66 -8.12 14.02 -18.97
N GLY A 67 -6.95 13.52 -18.58
CA GLY A 67 -6.55 12.13 -18.76
C GLY A 67 -7.36 11.29 -17.78
N ARG A 68 -7.64 10.05 -18.17
CA ARG A 68 -8.14 9.08 -17.20
C ARG A 68 -7.01 8.90 -16.18
N MET A 69 -7.21 9.47 -14.99
CA MET A 69 -6.35 9.34 -13.79
C MET A 69 -5.57 8.02 -13.77
N CYS A 70 -4.29 8.04 -13.35
CA CYS A 70 -3.39 6.91 -13.06
C CYS A 70 -4.02 5.53 -13.28
N GLY A 71 -4.03 5.09 -14.53
CA GLY A 71 -4.83 3.94 -14.99
C GLY A 71 -4.00 2.72 -15.36
N ARG A 72 -2.70 2.73 -15.08
CA ARG A 72 -1.80 1.59 -15.34
C ARG A 72 -0.59 1.66 -14.42
N PHE A 73 -0.17 0.52 -13.90
CA PHE A 73 1.09 0.41 -13.16
C PHE A 73 1.75 -0.94 -13.40
N ALA A 74 3.00 -1.07 -12.96
CA ALA A 74 3.76 -2.30 -13.01
C ALA A 74 4.09 -2.76 -11.58
N ILE A 75 4.11 -4.08 -11.38
CA ILE A 75 4.60 -4.72 -10.19
C ILE A 75 5.33 -6.00 -10.59
N SER A 76 6.63 -6.04 -10.34
CA SER A 76 7.50 -7.15 -10.70
C SER A 76 7.83 -8.03 -9.49
N ASP A 77 7.59 -7.51 -8.28
CA ASP A 77 7.75 -8.24 -7.03
C ASP A 77 6.85 -9.47 -6.96
N THR A 78 7.43 -10.57 -6.49
CA THR A 78 6.67 -11.78 -6.17
C THR A 78 5.97 -11.65 -4.82
N PRO A 79 4.98 -12.50 -4.49
CA PRO A 79 4.39 -12.52 -3.16
C PRO A 79 5.42 -12.65 -2.03
N ASP A 80 6.50 -13.42 -2.24
CA ASP A 80 7.58 -13.58 -1.26
C ASP A 80 8.41 -12.31 -1.08
N ASP A 81 8.64 -11.56 -2.16
CA ASP A 81 9.33 -10.26 -2.08
C ASP A 81 8.48 -9.25 -1.32
N LEU A 82 7.18 -9.19 -1.62
CA LEU A 82 6.24 -8.33 -0.90
C LEU A 82 6.14 -8.67 0.59
N VAL A 83 6.19 -9.96 0.94
CA VAL A 83 6.21 -10.39 2.35
C VAL A 83 7.42 -9.82 3.08
N ARG A 84 8.59 -9.82 2.44
CA ARG A 84 9.83 -9.30 3.03
C ARG A 84 9.85 -7.77 3.08
N VAL A 85 9.42 -7.09 2.01
CA VAL A 85 9.48 -5.62 1.92
C VAL A 85 8.51 -4.96 2.89
N PHE A 86 7.32 -5.54 3.08
CA PHE A 86 6.26 -4.94 3.89
C PHE A 86 6.10 -5.56 5.29
N ASP A 87 6.98 -6.49 5.69
CA ASP A 87 6.89 -7.23 6.96
C ASP A 87 5.50 -7.86 7.16
N VAL A 88 5.07 -8.69 6.21
CA VAL A 88 3.73 -9.31 6.21
C VAL A 88 3.69 -10.52 7.15
N ASP A 89 2.69 -10.54 8.05
CA ASP A 89 2.47 -11.65 8.99
C ASP A 89 1.63 -12.78 8.38
N THR A 90 0.72 -12.47 7.47
CA THR A 90 -0.20 -13.44 6.87
C THR A 90 -0.45 -13.18 5.40
N VAL A 91 -0.38 -14.23 4.60
CA VAL A 91 -0.63 -14.18 3.16
C VAL A 91 -2.00 -14.81 2.87
N GLY A 92 -2.84 -14.06 2.14
CA GLY A 92 -4.12 -14.54 1.63
C GLY A 92 -3.96 -15.47 0.43
N GLU A 93 -5.08 -15.98 -0.07
CA GLU A 93 -5.10 -16.85 -1.25
C GLU A 93 -5.11 -16.05 -2.55
N GLY A 94 -4.59 -16.65 -3.63
CA GLY A 94 -4.71 -16.08 -4.98
C GLY A 94 -3.95 -14.76 -5.20
N ILE A 95 -2.88 -14.51 -4.45
CA ILE A 95 -2.04 -13.32 -4.65
C ILE A 95 -1.52 -13.32 -6.11
N PRO A 96 -1.79 -12.26 -6.89
CA PRO A 96 -1.33 -12.20 -8.27
C PRO A 96 0.20 -12.19 -8.31
N GLY A 97 0.77 -12.84 -9.32
CA GLY A 97 2.20 -12.76 -9.62
C GLY A 97 2.58 -11.45 -10.33
N PRO A 98 3.84 -11.35 -10.78
CA PRO A 98 4.35 -10.19 -11.50
C PRO A 98 3.49 -9.81 -12.71
N ASN A 99 3.23 -8.52 -12.86
CA ASN A 99 2.48 -7.95 -13.98
C ASN A 99 2.99 -6.54 -14.29
N TRP A 100 3.55 -6.36 -15.49
CA TRP A 100 4.09 -5.10 -15.97
C TRP A 100 3.04 -4.20 -16.64
N ASN A 101 1.77 -4.61 -16.65
CA ASN A 101 0.70 -3.89 -17.30
C ASN A 101 -0.64 -4.02 -16.55
N VAL A 102 -0.63 -3.75 -15.25
CA VAL A 102 -1.83 -3.85 -14.40
C VAL A 102 -2.89 -2.86 -14.89
N ARG A 103 -4.08 -3.36 -15.20
CA ARG A 103 -5.23 -2.57 -15.67
C ARG A 103 -6.30 -2.43 -14.59
N PRO A 104 -7.16 -1.39 -14.67
CA PRO A 104 -8.32 -1.32 -13.82
C PRO A 104 -9.12 -2.62 -13.90
N THR A 105 -9.63 -3.07 -12.77
CA THR A 105 -10.34 -4.34 -12.55
C THR A 105 -9.49 -5.61 -12.49
N ASP A 106 -8.21 -5.56 -12.84
CA ASP A 106 -7.29 -6.68 -12.60
C ASP A 106 -7.14 -6.92 -11.08
N PRO A 107 -6.86 -8.17 -10.65
CA PRO A 107 -6.45 -8.43 -9.28
C PRO A 107 -5.07 -7.81 -9.01
N ILE A 108 -4.91 -7.17 -7.86
CA ILE A 108 -3.68 -6.52 -7.40
C ILE A 108 -3.33 -6.98 -6.00
N PRO A 109 -2.04 -7.07 -5.63
CA PRO A 109 -1.64 -7.28 -4.26
C PRO A 109 -1.94 -6.02 -3.45
N VAL A 110 -2.51 -6.19 -2.26
CA VAL A 110 -2.72 -5.10 -1.31
C VAL A 110 -2.20 -5.50 0.06
N VAL A 111 -1.47 -4.61 0.71
CA VAL A 111 -1.02 -4.78 2.09
C VAL A 111 -1.96 -4.01 3.00
N LEU A 112 -2.55 -4.69 3.98
CA LEU A 112 -3.49 -4.08 4.92
C LEU A 112 -3.25 -4.58 6.34
N GLU A 113 -3.65 -3.80 7.33
CA GLU A 113 -3.69 -4.25 8.71
C GLU A 113 -5.13 -4.56 9.12
N SER A 114 -5.29 -5.64 9.89
CA SER A 114 -6.60 -6.06 10.36
C SER A 114 -6.55 -6.60 11.78
N LYS A 115 -7.63 -6.37 12.52
CA LYS A 115 -7.86 -6.80 13.89
C LYS A 115 -9.17 -7.59 13.92
N LYS A 116 -9.17 -8.80 13.33
CA LYS A 116 -10.40 -9.60 13.23
C LYS A 116 -10.75 -10.19 14.59
N GLU A 117 -9.86 -10.98 15.17
CA GLU A 117 -9.93 -11.52 16.54
C GLU A 117 -8.50 -11.76 17.04
N GLY A 118 -7.91 -10.78 17.74
CA GLY A 118 -6.52 -10.89 18.22
C GLY A 118 -5.69 -9.61 18.03
N PRO A 119 -4.35 -9.71 18.06
CA PRO A 119 -3.48 -8.58 17.77
C PRO A 119 -3.71 -8.08 16.34
N VAL A 120 -3.30 -6.83 16.08
CA VAL A 120 -3.22 -6.32 14.72
C VAL A 120 -2.20 -7.17 13.96
N VAL A 121 -2.61 -7.66 12.79
CA VAL A 121 -1.73 -8.39 11.87
C VAL A 121 -1.69 -7.69 10.52
N ARG A 122 -0.50 -7.61 9.93
CA ARG A 122 -0.29 -7.13 8.59
C ARG A 122 -0.47 -8.28 7.60
N ARG A 123 -1.31 -8.05 6.60
CA ARG A 123 -1.76 -9.07 5.65
C ARG A 123 -1.46 -8.64 4.23
N LEU A 124 -1.05 -9.60 3.40
CA LEU A 124 -1.03 -9.48 1.95
C LEU A 124 -2.26 -10.17 1.39
N GLU A 125 -3.08 -9.45 0.64
CA GLU A 125 -4.34 -9.96 0.07
C GLU A 125 -4.43 -9.64 -1.43
N ALA A 126 -5.21 -10.43 -2.17
CA ALA A 126 -5.56 -10.12 -3.55
C ALA A 126 -6.85 -9.29 -3.60
N ALA A 127 -6.82 -8.12 -4.23
CA ALA A 127 -7.98 -7.26 -4.38
C ALA A 127 -8.25 -6.90 -5.83
N ARG A 128 -9.52 -6.84 -6.23
CA ARG A 128 -9.90 -6.27 -7.53
C ARG A 128 -9.62 -4.75 -7.54
N TRP A 129 -8.85 -4.24 -8.51
CA TRP A 129 -8.58 -2.80 -8.63
C TRP A 129 -9.74 -2.01 -9.26
N SER A 130 -10.82 -1.90 -8.49
CA SER A 130 -11.89 -0.92 -8.65
C SER A 130 -12.82 -1.14 -7.47
N LEU A 131 -12.82 -0.20 -6.52
CA LEU A 131 -13.48 -0.35 -5.24
C LEU A 131 -14.99 -0.44 -5.40
N VAL A 132 -15.61 -1.39 -4.71
CA VAL A 132 -17.05 -1.57 -4.65
C VAL A 132 -17.49 -1.39 -3.20
N PRO A 133 -18.26 -0.34 -2.87
CA PRO A 133 -18.73 -0.14 -1.51
C PRO A 133 -19.61 -1.31 -1.07
N SER A 134 -19.53 -1.71 0.20
CA SER A 134 -20.28 -2.85 0.75
C SER A 134 -21.81 -2.79 0.60
N PHE A 135 -22.37 -1.60 0.37
CA PHE A 135 -23.81 -1.39 0.13
C PHE A 135 -24.22 -1.48 -1.34
N ALA A 136 -23.26 -1.54 -2.28
CA ALA A 136 -23.55 -1.62 -3.70
C ALA A 136 -24.30 -2.91 -4.03
N LYS A 137 -25.21 -2.86 -5.02
CA LYS A 137 -26.00 -4.02 -5.45
C LYS A 137 -25.24 -4.94 -6.42
N GLU A 138 -24.30 -4.38 -7.17
CA GLU A 138 -23.56 -5.07 -8.22
C GLU A 138 -22.06 -4.83 -8.05
N LEU A 139 -21.25 -5.80 -8.46
CA LEU A 139 -19.79 -5.71 -8.48
C LEU A 139 -19.29 -4.67 -9.51
N LYS A 140 -20.02 -4.49 -10.60
CA LYS A 140 -19.68 -3.51 -11.64
C LYS A 140 -20.48 -2.23 -11.43
N LEU A 141 -19.80 -1.18 -11.00
CA LEU A 141 -20.40 0.15 -10.86
C LEU A 141 -20.50 0.87 -12.22
N PRO A 142 -21.47 1.78 -12.40
CA PRO A 142 -21.63 2.55 -13.64
C PRO A 142 -20.56 3.63 -13.84
N TYR A 143 -19.69 3.86 -12.85
CA TYR A 143 -18.60 4.83 -12.87
C TYR A 143 -17.31 4.18 -12.36
N PRO A 144 -16.13 4.65 -12.82
CA PRO A 144 -14.86 4.10 -12.38
C PRO A 144 -14.55 4.45 -10.92
N THR A 145 -14.06 3.46 -10.18
CA THR A 145 -13.66 3.57 -8.77
C THR A 145 -12.29 2.96 -8.50
N PHE A 146 -11.46 2.83 -9.55
CA PHE A 146 -10.06 2.40 -9.42
C PHE A 146 -9.17 3.50 -8.84
N ASN A 147 -9.58 4.77 -8.98
CA ASN A 147 -8.95 5.91 -8.31
C ASN A 147 -9.96 6.70 -7.47
N ALA A 148 -9.49 7.25 -6.36
CA ALA A 148 -10.22 8.16 -5.48
C ALA A 148 -9.42 9.46 -5.30
N ARG A 149 -10.05 10.62 -5.56
CA ARG A 149 -9.41 11.92 -5.32
C ARG A 149 -9.27 12.18 -3.83
N ALA A 150 -8.06 12.45 -3.36
CA ALA A 150 -7.76 12.65 -1.95
C ALA A 150 -8.59 13.78 -1.31
N GLU A 151 -8.82 14.87 -2.03
CA GLU A 151 -9.46 16.11 -1.56
C GLU A 151 -10.91 15.93 -1.07
N GLY A 152 -11.57 14.84 -1.49
CA GLY A 152 -12.96 14.55 -1.15
C GLY A 152 -13.24 13.12 -0.71
N ALA A 153 -12.21 12.27 -0.59
CA ALA A 153 -12.37 10.85 -0.32
C ALA A 153 -13.15 10.57 0.98
N ALA A 154 -12.93 11.35 2.04
CA ALA A 154 -13.58 11.16 3.34
C ALA A 154 -15.09 11.48 3.33
N LYS A 155 -15.58 12.22 2.32
CA LYS A 155 -16.98 12.61 2.17
C LYS A 155 -17.70 11.85 1.06
N ALA A 156 -16.95 11.33 0.09
CA ALA A 156 -17.50 10.60 -1.05
C ALA A 156 -18.22 9.32 -0.61
N GLY A 157 -19.45 9.13 -1.07
CA GLY A 157 -20.29 7.98 -0.67
C GLY A 157 -19.63 6.62 -0.90
N ALA A 158 -18.82 6.49 -1.96
CA ALA A 158 -18.11 5.26 -2.27
C ALA A 158 -16.90 4.98 -1.34
N PHE A 159 -16.25 6.01 -0.79
CA PHE A 159 -14.95 5.88 -0.14
C PHE A 159 -14.96 6.19 1.36
N ARG A 160 -15.93 6.99 1.85
CA ARG A 160 -15.97 7.48 3.24
C ARG A 160 -15.86 6.39 4.31
N ALA A 161 -16.46 5.21 4.06
CA ALA A 161 -16.40 4.09 5.00
C ALA A 161 -15.01 3.44 5.00
N SER A 162 -14.36 3.39 3.84
CA SER A 162 -13.01 2.85 3.70
C SER A 162 -11.95 3.80 4.25
N VAL A 163 -12.08 5.11 4.04
CA VAL A 163 -11.22 6.10 4.71
C VAL A 163 -11.22 5.90 6.23
N ALA A 164 -12.40 5.64 6.80
CA ALA A 164 -12.55 5.47 8.24
C ALA A 164 -11.78 4.28 8.82
N SER A 165 -11.64 3.16 8.12
CA SER A 165 -11.12 1.91 8.73
C SER A 165 -10.57 0.84 7.77
N LYS A 166 -10.50 1.10 6.47
CA LYS A 166 -10.12 0.14 5.42
C LYS A 166 -9.10 0.77 4.48
N ARG A 167 -7.92 1.05 5.04
CA ARG A 167 -6.76 1.60 4.33
C ARG A 167 -5.78 0.49 4.00
N ALA A 168 -5.08 0.62 2.89
CA ALA A 168 -4.11 -0.35 2.40
C ALA A 168 -2.92 0.37 1.78
N LEU A 169 -1.80 -0.33 1.62
CA LEU A 169 -0.73 0.02 0.69
C LEU A 169 -0.91 -0.82 -0.57
N ILE A 170 -0.71 -0.21 -1.72
CA ILE A 170 -0.72 -0.89 -3.03
C ILE A 170 0.70 -0.82 -3.57
N PRO A 171 1.47 -1.93 -3.50
CA PRO A 171 2.85 -1.96 -3.99
C PRO A 171 2.91 -1.81 -5.51
N ALA A 172 3.96 -1.17 -6.01
CA ALA A 172 4.23 -1.02 -7.44
C ALA A 172 5.73 -0.75 -7.68
N ASP A 173 6.27 -1.20 -8.81
CA ASP A 173 7.58 -0.74 -9.28
C ASP A 173 7.51 0.73 -9.71
N GLY A 174 6.38 1.10 -10.30
CA GLY A 174 6.13 2.39 -10.92
C GLY A 174 4.80 2.42 -11.65
N TYR A 175 4.42 3.56 -12.19
CA TYR A 175 3.16 3.76 -12.89
C TYR A 175 3.36 4.42 -14.26
N TYR A 176 2.40 4.23 -15.15
CA TYR A 176 2.44 4.83 -16.48
C TYR A 176 1.57 6.07 -16.54
N GLU A 177 2.09 7.13 -17.16
CA GLU A 177 1.28 8.28 -17.58
C GLU A 177 1.54 8.67 -19.03
N TRP A 178 0.52 9.23 -19.66
CA TRP A 178 0.57 9.61 -21.07
C TRP A 178 0.60 11.14 -21.22
N HIS A 179 1.77 11.66 -21.57
CA HIS A 179 1.88 13.06 -21.98
C HIS A 179 1.13 13.24 -23.31
N THR A 180 0.16 14.15 -23.33
CA THR A 180 -0.75 14.34 -24.47
C THR A 180 -0.52 15.70 -25.12
N VAL A 181 -0.04 15.71 -26.37
CA VAL A 181 0.09 16.92 -27.18
C VAL A 181 -0.84 16.82 -28.38
N GLY A 182 -1.93 17.58 -28.36
CA GLY A 182 -2.99 17.48 -29.36
C GLY A 182 -3.64 16.08 -29.34
N LYS A 183 -3.43 15.29 -30.40
CA LYS A 183 -3.90 13.89 -30.49
C LYS A 183 -2.82 12.86 -30.18
N ALA A 184 -1.55 13.27 -30.12
CA ALA A 184 -0.44 12.37 -29.84
C ALA A 184 -0.37 12.08 -28.34
N LYS A 185 -0.10 10.82 -27.98
CA LYS A 185 0.07 10.36 -26.61
C LYS A 185 1.37 9.60 -26.48
N THR A 186 2.27 10.09 -25.65
CA THR A 186 3.57 9.47 -25.37
C THR A 186 3.54 8.89 -23.97
N PRO A 187 3.70 7.56 -23.81
CA PRO A 187 3.75 6.94 -22.49
C PRO A 187 5.11 7.17 -21.82
N TYR A 188 5.06 7.54 -20.55
CA TYR A 188 6.19 7.61 -19.65
C TYR A 188 5.98 6.59 -18.54
N PHE A 189 7.07 5.97 -18.09
CA PHE A 189 7.08 5.19 -16.86
C PHE A 189 7.71 6.04 -15.77
N ILE A 190 6.98 6.22 -14.67
CA ILE A 190 7.36 7.01 -13.51
C ILE A 190 7.60 6.04 -12.35
N HIS A 191 8.78 6.10 -11.74
CA HIS A 191 9.19 5.14 -10.72
C HIS A 191 10.14 5.78 -9.70
N GLU A 192 10.37 5.06 -8.60
CA GLU A 192 11.44 5.39 -7.65
C GLU A 192 12.68 4.54 -7.99
N PRO A 193 13.87 5.13 -8.18
CA PRO A 193 15.09 4.36 -8.44
C PRO A 193 15.55 3.46 -7.28
N GLY A 194 15.15 3.80 -6.05
CA GLY A 194 15.64 3.19 -4.81
C GLY A 194 14.83 2.02 -4.25
N GLY A 195 13.73 1.61 -4.89
CA GLY A 195 12.88 0.52 -4.41
C GLY A 195 11.41 0.67 -4.83
N PRO A 196 10.54 -0.27 -4.42
CA PRO A 196 9.13 -0.23 -4.81
C PRO A 196 8.40 0.96 -4.17
N LEU A 197 7.48 1.52 -4.94
CA LEU A 197 6.50 2.48 -4.45
C LEU A 197 5.40 1.76 -3.66
N ALA A 198 4.83 2.48 -2.69
CA ALA A 198 3.63 2.06 -1.98
C ALA A 198 2.56 3.14 -2.12
N PHE A 199 1.52 2.88 -2.92
CA PHE A 199 0.43 3.84 -3.07
C PHE A 199 -0.56 3.76 -1.92
N ALA A 200 -1.09 4.92 -1.50
CA ALA A 200 -2.14 5.01 -0.50
C ALA A 200 -3.45 4.44 -1.07
N GLY A 201 -3.77 3.21 -0.66
CA GLY A 201 -4.96 2.49 -1.08
C GLY A 201 -6.10 2.58 -0.07
N LEU A 202 -7.32 2.43 -0.57
CA LEU A 202 -8.49 2.11 0.24
C LEU A 202 -9.08 0.79 -0.25
N TYR A 203 -9.66 -0.01 0.66
CA TYR A 203 -10.28 -1.28 0.31
C TYR A 203 -11.72 -1.42 0.83
N SER A 204 -12.46 -2.36 0.26
CA SER A 204 -13.80 -2.73 0.71
C SER A 204 -14.07 -4.21 0.47
N TRP A 205 -14.68 -4.85 1.46
CA TRP A 205 -15.26 -6.18 1.31
C TRP A 205 -16.70 -6.02 0.79
N TRP A 206 -16.93 -6.49 -0.44
CA TRP A 206 -18.26 -6.54 -1.05
C TRP A 206 -18.77 -7.98 -1.02
N ARG A 207 -20.06 -8.13 -0.67
CA ARG A 207 -20.73 -9.42 -0.56
C ARG A 207 -21.71 -9.56 -1.71
N ASP A 208 -21.52 -10.57 -2.54
CA ASP A 208 -22.52 -10.96 -3.53
C ASP A 208 -23.74 -11.54 -2.82
N ARG A 209 -24.85 -10.80 -2.86
CA ARG A 209 -26.11 -11.20 -2.21
C ARG A 209 -26.92 -12.17 -3.05
N SER A 210 -26.54 -12.43 -4.30
CA SER A 210 -27.16 -13.44 -5.16
C SER A 210 -26.64 -14.86 -4.87
N LYS A 211 -25.45 -14.96 -4.26
CA LYS A 211 -24.80 -16.21 -3.88
C LYS A 211 -25.27 -16.73 -2.50
N ALA A 212 -25.25 -18.06 -2.36
CA ALA A 212 -25.59 -18.78 -1.13
C ALA A 212 -24.68 -18.39 0.04
N ASP A 213 -25.11 -18.59 1.28
CA ASP A 213 -24.36 -18.05 2.43
C ASP A 213 -22.94 -18.61 2.61
N ASP A 214 -22.75 -19.85 2.16
CA ASP A 214 -21.54 -20.66 2.20
C ASP A 214 -20.78 -20.72 0.87
N ASP A 215 -21.23 -19.99 -0.17
CA ASP A 215 -20.53 -19.92 -1.45
C ASP A 215 -19.13 -19.27 -1.27
N PRO A 216 -18.04 -19.95 -1.67
CA PRO A 216 -16.68 -19.46 -1.45
C PRO A 216 -16.36 -18.18 -2.23
N ASP A 217 -17.02 -17.95 -3.36
CA ASP A 217 -16.80 -16.77 -4.23
C ASP A 217 -17.73 -15.62 -3.88
N ARG A 218 -18.34 -15.65 -2.70
CA ARG A 218 -19.32 -14.64 -2.29
C ARG A 218 -18.70 -13.33 -1.86
N TRP A 219 -17.51 -13.37 -1.31
CA TRP A 219 -16.82 -12.20 -0.79
C TRP A 219 -15.76 -11.75 -1.78
N HIS A 220 -15.83 -10.49 -2.16
CA HIS A 220 -14.85 -9.87 -3.03
C HIS A 220 -14.14 -8.76 -2.28
N LEU A 221 -12.82 -8.87 -2.17
CA LEU A 221 -11.99 -7.74 -1.79
C LEU A 221 -11.78 -6.84 -2.99
N THR A 222 -12.05 -5.55 -2.82
CA THR A 222 -11.90 -4.54 -3.87
C THR A 222 -11.10 -3.35 -3.35
N ALA A 223 -10.32 -2.71 -4.21
CA ALA A 223 -9.42 -1.62 -3.82
C ALA A 223 -9.44 -0.45 -4.81
N THR A 224 -8.98 0.70 -4.33
CA THR A 224 -8.78 1.94 -5.10
C THR A 224 -7.48 2.61 -4.65
N ILE A 225 -6.85 3.36 -5.55
CA ILE A 225 -5.66 4.17 -5.26
C ILE A 225 -6.10 5.61 -5.01
N LEU A 226 -5.57 6.26 -3.98
CA LEU A 226 -5.74 7.69 -3.78
C LEU A 226 -4.84 8.46 -4.75
N THR A 227 -5.39 9.50 -5.35
CA THR A 227 -4.63 10.44 -6.20
C THR A 227 -4.70 11.83 -5.65
N THR A 228 -3.69 12.65 -5.96
CA THR A 228 -3.63 14.09 -5.67
C THR A 228 -3.14 14.85 -6.90
N ASP A 229 -3.15 16.18 -6.84
CA ASP A 229 -2.63 17.03 -7.91
C ASP A 229 -1.13 16.78 -8.10
N ALA A 230 -0.72 16.70 -9.37
CA ALA A 230 0.68 16.65 -9.74
C ALA A 230 1.36 17.99 -9.43
N THR A 231 2.63 17.94 -9.08
CA THR A 231 3.47 19.13 -8.84
C THR A 231 4.83 18.96 -9.51
N GLY A 232 5.51 20.08 -9.82
CA GLY A 232 6.82 20.04 -10.46
C GLY A 232 6.77 19.48 -11.87
N GLU A 233 7.83 18.79 -12.30
CA GLU A 233 7.98 18.26 -13.66
C GLU A 233 6.89 17.23 -14.03
N LEU A 234 6.39 16.46 -13.06
CA LEU A 234 5.33 15.48 -13.32
C LEU A 234 4.00 16.13 -13.71
N ALA A 235 3.78 17.39 -13.34
CA ALA A 235 2.61 18.15 -13.77
C ALA A 235 2.61 18.46 -15.28
N ASP A 236 3.79 18.42 -15.92
CA ASP A 236 3.91 18.56 -17.37
C ASP A 236 3.49 17.26 -18.09
N ILE A 237 3.55 16.10 -17.41
CA ILE A 237 3.12 14.81 -17.96
C ILE A 237 1.62 14.60 -17.76
N HIS A 238 1.12 14.78 -16.53
CA HIS A 238 -0.29 14.56 -16.18
C HIS A 238 -0.71 15.42 -14.97
N ASP A 239 -1.99 15.77 -14.86
CA ASP A 239 -2.51 16.67 -13.80
C ASP A 239 -2.64 16.00 -12.43
N ARG A 240 -2.58 14.66 -12.40
CA ARG A 240 -2.75 13.84 -11.19
C ARG A 240 -1.65 12.80 -11.07
N ILE A 241 -1.26 12.52 -9.83
CA ILE A 241 -0.33 11.46 -9.44
C ILE A 241 -0.94 10.59 -8.33
N PRO A 242 -0.50 9.33 -8.14
CA PRO A 242 -0.87 8.56 -6.97
C PRO A 242 -0.29 9.21 -5.71
N VAL A 243 -1.00 9.08 -4.58
CA VAL A 243 -0.45 9.43 -3.27
C VAL A 243 0.49 8.31 -2.85
N ILE A 244 1.77 8.62 -2.67
CA ILE A 244 2.80 7.67 -2.26
C ILE A 244 2.95 7.73 -0.74
N VAL A 245 2.94 6.59 -0.08
CA VAL A 245 3.13 6.47 1.37
C VAL A 245 4.58 6.05 1.64
N PRO A 246 5.42 6.93 2.21
CA PRO A 246 6.78 6.54 2.55
C PRO A 246 6.79 5.51 3.69
N PRO A 247 7.84 4.67 3.81
CA PRO A 247 7.93 3.62 4.81
C PRO A 247 7.67 4.09 6.25
N GLU A 248 8.18 5.26 6.63
CA GLU A 248 7.98 5.85 7.95
C GLU A 248 6.51 6.23 8.25
N PHE A 249 5.65 6.31 7.23
CA PHE A 249 4.23 6.63 7.38
C PHE A 249 3.31 5.41 7.22
N TRP A 250 3.86 4.22 6.91
CA TRP A 250 3.06 3.00 6.72
C TRP A 250 2.21 2.65 7.94
N SER A 251 2.81 2.63 9.13
CA SER A 251 2.08 2.29 10.36
C SER A 251 0.95 3.27 10.65
N THR A 252 1.19 4.58 10.49
CA THR A 252 0.15 5.62 10.65
C THR A 252 -0.98 5.44 9.64
N TRP A 253 -0.65 5.13 8.39
CA TRP A 253 -1.64 4.92 7.35
C TRP A 253 -2.45 3.64 7.53
N LEU A 254 -1.83 2.55 7.95
CA LEU A 254 -2.47 1.23 8.06
C LEU A 254 -3.22 1.01 9.37
N ASP A 255 -2.88 1.74 10.44
CA ASP A 255 -3.38 1.51 11.79
C ASP A 255 -4.92 1.34 11.86
N PRO A 256 -5.44 0.13 12.14
CA PRO A 256 -6.88 -0.12 12.16
C PRO A 256 -7.58 0.44 13.41
N ASP A 257 -6.84 0.79 14.46
CA ASP A 257 -7.38 1.39 15.69
C ASP A 257 -7.56 2.91 15.53
N THR A 258 -6.88 3.54 14.56
CA THR A 258 -7.12 4.93 14.18
C THR A 258 -8.29 5.05 13.21
N ARG A 259 -9.36 5.70 13.66
CA ARG A 259 -10.47 6.07 12.79
C ARG A 259 -10.04 7.20 11.86
N GLY A 260 -9.97 6.89 10.56
CA GLY A 260 -9.56 7.87 9.55
C GLY A 260 -10.64 8.89 9.23
N ASP A 261 -10.20 10.08 8.85
CA ASP A 261 -11.01 11.17 8.34
C ASP A 261 -10.25 11.93 7.24
N GLN A 262 -10.70 13.13 6.87
CA GLN A 262 -10.01 13.92 5.85
C GLN A 262 -8.61 14.34 6.30
N SER A 263 -8.38 14.58 7.60
CA SER A 263 -7.06 15.00 8.10
C SER A 263 -6.01 13.90 7.93
N LEU A 264 -6.39 12.64 8.08
CA LEU A 264 -5.49 11.50 7.82
C LEU A 264 -5.16 11.38 6.32
N VAL A 265 -6.15 11.60 5.44
CA VAL A 265 -5.92 11.61 3.99
C VAL A 265 -4.99 12.77 3.60
N ASP A 266 -5.21 13.96 4.15
CA ASP A 266 -4.38 15.14 3.91
C ASP A 266 -2.96 14.94 4.45
N ALA A 267 -2.80 14.24 5.58
CA ALA A 267 -1.50 13.86 6.13
C ALA A 267 -0.75 12.89 5.20
N ALA A 268 -1.44 11.90 4.61
CA ALA A 268 -0.84 11.02 3.60
C ALA A 268 -0.41 11.80 2.35
N VAL A 269 -1.21 12.76 1.89
CA VAL A 269 -0.84 13.66 0.79
C VAL A 269 0.39 14.50 1.17
N ALA A 270 0.44 15.04 2.38
CA ALA A 270 1.57 15.81 2.86
C ALA A 270 2.86 14.97 2.94
N ALA A 271 2.77 13.72 3.39
CA ALA A 271 3.87 12.76 3.43
C ALA A 271 4.34 12.35 2.03
N SER A 272 3.46 12.33 1.03
CA SER A 272 3.79 12.03 -0.37
C SER A 272 4.58 13.14 -1.06
N ARG A 273 4.35 14.42 -0.71
CA ARG A 273 4.91 15.57 -1.45
C ARG A 273 6.44 15.59 -1.55
N PRO A 274 7.21 15.28 -0.49
CA PRO A 274 8.67 15.25 -0.57
C PRO A 274 9.23 14.16 -1.50
N LEU A 275 8.46 13.11 -1.80
CA LEU A 275 8.87 12.01 -2.68
C LEU A 275 8.68 12.36 -4.16
N VAL A 276 7.71 13.21 -4.50
CA VAL A 276 7.43 13.58 -5.89
C VAL A 276 8.67 14.04 -6.68
N PRO A 277 9.56 14.90 -6.15
CA PRO A 277 10.77 15.31 -6.87
C PRO A 277 11.88 14.24 -6.90
N THR A 278 11.78 13.16 -6.12
CA THR A 278 12.76 12.05 -6.14
C THR A 278 12.46 11.02 -7.22
N LEU A 279 11.21 10.97 -7.68
CA LEU A 279 10.79 10.09 -8.77
C LEU A 279 11.57 10.38 -10.05
N ASP A 280 11.95 9.32 -10.73
CA ASP A 280 12.53 9.38 -12.07
C ASP A 280 11.48 8.95 -13.10
N TYR A 281 11.69 9.37 -14.34
CA TYR A 281 10.80 9.03 -15.43
C TYR A 281 11.52 9.00 -16.78
N TYR A 282 11.07 8.10 -17.64
CA TYR A 282 11.54 8.01 -19.03
C TYR A 282 10.42 7.56 -19.96
N GLU A 283 10.58 7.89 -21.24
CA GLU A 283 9.67 7.43 -22.28
C GLU A 283 9.81 5.92 -22.49
N VAL A 284 8.67 5.23 -22.60
CA VAL A 284 8.58 3.79 -22.89
C VAL A 284 7.86 3.55 -24.21
N GLY A 285 7.96 2.33 -24.72
CA GLY A 285 7.17 1.91 -25.89
C GLY A 285 5.66 1.90 -25.61
N PRO A 286 4.82 1.66 -26.64
CA PRO A 286 3.38 1.46 -26.44
C PRO A 286 3.09 0.37 -25.41
N VAL A 287 2.28 0.68 -24.40
CA VAL A 287 1.97 -0.22 -23.26
C VAL A 287 0.91 -1.27 -23.63
N ASN A 288 1.29 -2.15 -24.55
CA ASN A 288 0.49 -3.26 -25.09
C ASN A 288 1.22 -4.59 -24.83
N GLY A 289 0.53 -5.57 -24.23
CA GLY A 289 1.15 -6.84 -23.80
C GLY A 289 1.26 -6.93 -22.28
N GLU A 290 2.09 -7.83 -21.78
CA GLU A 290 2.19 -8.14 -20.34
C GLU A 290 3.65 -8.38 -19.87
N GLY A 291 4.66 -8.13 -20.71
CA GLY A 291 6.04 -8.50 -20.41
C GLY A 291 6.92 -7.39 -19.80
N PRO A 292 8.10 -7.75 -19.27
CA PRO A 292 9.04 -6.83 -18.63
C PRO A 292 9.63 -5.78 -19.57
N GLU A 293 9.53 -5.97 -20.89
CA GLU A 293 9.92 -4.97 -21.89
C GLU A 293 9.09 -3.68 -21.79
N LEU A 294 7.91 -3.71 -21.18
CA LEU A 294 7.00 -2.56 -21.08
C LEU A 294 7.50 -1.46 -20.15
N ILE A 295 8.43 -1.77 -19.26
CA ILE A 295 9.09 -0.77 -18.38
C ILE A 295 10.47 -0.38 -18.90
N ARG A 296 10.90 -0.84 -20.08
CA ARG A 296 12.23 -0.48 -20.61
C ARG A 296 12.17 0.88 -21.31
N PRO A 297 13.17 1.76 -21.10
CA PRO A 297 13.26 3.01 -21.83
C PRO A 297 13.39 2.74 -23.33
N ILE A 298 12.83 3.63 -24.16
CA ILE A 298 13.09 3.60 -25.61
C ILE A 298 14.56 3.97 -25.85
N GLU A 299 15.28 3.08 -26.52
CA GLU A 299 16.58 3.39 -27.11
C GLU A 299 16.36 4.30 -28.33
N ARG A 300 16.94 5.51 -28.31
CA ARG A 300 16.89 6.48 -29.42
C ARG A 300 18.23 6.58 -30.12
#